data_AF-A0A9X8VH65-F1
#
_entry.id   AF-A0A9X8VH65-F1
#
_cell.length_a   1.000
_cell.length_b   1.000
_cell.length_c   1.000
_cell.angle_alpha   90.00
_cell.angle_beta   90.00
_cell.angle_gamma   90.00
#
_symmetry.space_group_name_H-M   'P 1'
#
loop_
_entity.id
_entity.type
_entity.pdbx_description
1 polymer ?
#
loop_
_entity_poly.entity_id
_entity_poly.type
_entity_poly.pdbx_seq_one_letter_code
_entity_poly.pdbx_strand_id
1 'polypeptide(L)'
;MSNSPQQQNALQTTETFSSDEFSALLNKEFRPKTDQAKEAVENAVKTLAQQALENTVTVSSDAYRTIQALIAEIDEKLSQQINQIIHHDDFQKLEGAWHGLHYLVNNS
;
A
#
# COMPACT_ATOMS: atom_id res chain seq x y z
N MET A 1 -55.52 -8.90 -6.49
CA MET A 1 -54.49 -8.73 -5.44
C MET A 1 -53.20 -9.29 -6.03
N SER A 2 -52.60 -8.65 -7.02
CA SER A 2 -52.01 -7.30 -7.01
C SER A 2 -50.87 -7.18 -5.99
N ASN A 3 -49.71 -6.88 -6.56
CA ASN A 3 -48.62 -6.07 -6.03
C ASN A 3 -47.43 -6.78 -5.35
N SER A 4 -46.30 -6.72 -6.07
CA SER A 4 -45.02 -6.10 -5.65
C SER A 4 -43.80 -7.00 -5.90
N PRO A 5 -42.61 -6.43 -6.19
CA PRO A 5 -42.36 -5.42 -7.21
C PRO A 5 -41.18 -5.83 -8.12
N GLN A 6 -41.21 -5.27 -9.33
CA GLN A 6 -40.06 -5.19 -10.22
C GLN A 6 -38.88 -4.55 -9.48
N GLN A 7 -37.77 -5.28 -9.32
CA GLN A 7 -36.52 -4.66 -8.91
C GLN A 7 -35.86 -4.08 -10.16
N GLN A 8 -36.09 -2.79 -10.31
CA GLN A 8 -35.47 -1.89 -11.26
C GLN A 8 -33.95 -1.81 -11.05
N ASN A 9 -33.24 -1.79 -12.17
CA ASN A 9 -32.04 -0.98 -12.44
C ASN A 9 -31.15 -0.61 -11.25
N ALA A 10 -30.05 -1.35 -11.12
CA ALA A 10 -28.74 -0.72 -10.95
C ALA A 10 -27.87 -1.16 -12.13
N LEU A 11 -28.13 -0.56 -13.30
CA LEU A 11 -27.13 -0.50 -14.36
C LEU A 11 -25.97 0.29 -13.76
N GLN A 12 -24.98 -0.42 -13.24
CA GLN A 12 -23.64 0.12 -13.15
C GLN A 12 -23.26 0.50 -14.57
N THR A 13 -23.31 1.80 -14.86
CA THR A 13 -22.54 2.39 -15.96
C THR A 13 -21.07 2.22 -15.62
N THR A 14 -20.57 0.99 -15.75
CA THR A 14 -19.21 0.79 -16.20
C THR A 14 -19.21 1.39 -17.59
N GLU A 15 -18.74 2.64 -17.73
CA GLU A 15 -18.36 3.16 -19.04
C GLU A 15 -17.35 2.17 -19.59
N THR A 16 -17.86 1.23 -20.38
CA THR A 16 -17.05 0.29 -21.11
C THR A 16 -16.52 1.13 -22.24
N PHE A 17 -15.37 1.79 -22.00
CA PHE A 17 -14.63 2.43 -23.08
C PHE A 17 -14.46 1.37 -24.15
N SER A 18 -15.19 1.54 -25.24
CA SER A 18 -15.12 0.58 -26.33
C SER A 18 -13.71 0.61 -26.89
N SER A 19 -13.21 -0.53 -27.37
CA SER A 19 -11.90 -0.58 -28.03
C SER A 19 -11.81 0.46 -29.16
N ASP A 20 -12.95 0.76 -29.78
CA ASP A 20 -13.08 1.73 -30.86
C ASP A 20 -12.91 3.19 -30.38
N GLU A 21 -13.42 3.52 -29.20
CA GLU A 21 -13.26 4.84 -28.58
C GLU A 21 -11.80 5.08 -28.19
N PHE A 22 -11.13 4.07 -27.64
CA PHE A 22 -9.72 4.14 -27.31
C PHE A 22 -8.84 4.36 -28.55
N SER A 23 -9.08 3.59 -29.62
CA SER A 23 -8.40 3.79 -30.90
C SER A 23 -8.68 5.18 -31.49
N ALA A 24 -9.88 5.73 -31.32
CA ALA A 24 -10.20 7.09 -31.78
C ALA A 24 -9.37 8.15 -31.05
N LEU A 25 -9.18 8.01 -29.73
CA LEU A 25 -8.34 8.90 -28.93
C LEU A 25 -6.86 8.81 -29.35
N LEU A 26 -6.34 7.60 -29.57
CA LEU A 26 -4.96 7.42 -30.04
C LEU A 26 -4.71 8.07 -31.41
N ASN A 27 -5.67 7.92 -32.34
CA ASN A 27 -5.56 8.58 -33.65
C ASN A 27 -5.59 10.10 -33.56
N LYS A 28 -6.38 10.66 -32.62
CA LYS A 28 -6.47 12.11 -32.40
C LYS A 28 -5.18 12.72 -31.85
N GLU A 29 -4.56 12.06 -30.88
CA GLU A 29 -3.37 12.57 -30.16
C GLU A 29 -2.08 12.36 -30.95
N PHE A 30 -1.88 11.17 -31.54
CA PHE A 30 -0.63 10.85 -32.23
C PHE A 30 -0.64 11.18 -33.73
N ARG A 31 -1.83 11.31 -34.33
CA ARG A 31 -2.05 11.64 -35.76
C ARG A 31 -1.15 10.83 -36.71
N PRO A 32 -1.17 9.48 -36.64
CA PRO A 32 -0.39 8.64 -37.51
C PRO A 32 -0.79 8.88 -38.97
N LYS A 33 0.20 8.96 -39.87
CA LYS A 33 -0.03 9.27 -41.29
C LYS A 33 -0.18 8.02 -42.17
N THR A 34 0.03 6.84 -41.60
CA THR A 34 -0.03 5.54 -42.29
C THR A 34 -0.67 4.50 -41.36
N ASP A 35 -1.29 3.47 -41.94
CA ASP A 35 -1.94 2.39 -41.17
C ASP A 35 -0.93 1.61 -40.31
N GLN A 36 0.29 1.42 -40.83
CA GLN A 36 1.39 0.79 -40.09
C GLN A 36 1.79 1.60 -38.84
N ALA A 37 1.77 2.93 -38.92
CA ALA A 37 2.08 3.79 -37.77
C ALA A 37 0.97 3.76 -36.71
N LYS A 38 -0.30 3.63 -37.14
CA LYS A 38 -1.43 3.46 -36.22
C LYS A 38 -1.31 2.16 -35.43
N GLU A 39 -1.07 1.05 -36.11
CA GLU A 39 -0.89 -0.27 -35.48
C GLU A 39 0.33 -0.29 -34.53
N ALA A 40 1.43 0.34 -34.92
CA ALA A 40 2.62 0.45 -34.07
C ALA A 40 2.35 1.23 -32.76
N VAL A 41 1.58 2.32 -32.83
CA VAL A 41 1.21 3.13 -31.65
C VAL A 41 0.27 2.35 -30.73
N GLU A 42 -0.75 1.69 -31.28
CA GLU A 42 -1.69 0.86 -30.50
C GLU A 42 -0.94 -0.26 -29.75
N ASN A 43 -0.03 -0.97 -30.43
CA ASN A 43 0.79 -2.01 -29.82
C ASN A 43 1.75 -1.48 -28.75
N ALA A 44 2.38 -0.33 -28.97
CA ALA A 44 3.29 0.29 -28.00
C ALA A 44 2.55 0.71 -26.72
N VAL A 45 1.39 1.34 -26.86
CA VAL A 45 0.57 1.77 -25.71
C VAL A 45 0.00 0.57 -24.95
N LYS A 46 -0.43 -0.49 -25.65
CA LYS A 46 -0.88 -1.75 -25.03
C LYS A 46 0.25 -2.42 -24.24
N THR A 47 1.45 -2.46 -24.81
CA THR A 47 2.64 -3.02 -24.13
C THR A 47 3.02 -2.19 -22.90
N LEU A 48 2.97 -0.86 -23.00
CA LEU A 48 3.21 0.04 -21.88
C LEU A 48 2.16 -0.14 -20.77
N ALA A 49 0.88 -0.25 -21.13
CA ALA A 49 -0.22 -0.47 -20.18
C ALA A 49 -0.10 -1.83 -19.49
N GLN A 50 0.26 -2.89 -20.23
CA GLN A 50 0.55 -4.20 -19.68
C GLN A 50 1.75 -4.15 -18.71
N GLN A 51 2.84 -3.52 -19.13
CA GLN A 51 4.03 -3.35 -18.29
C GLN A 51 3.75 -2.50 -17.04
N ALA A 52 2.93 -1.45 -17.16
CA ALA A 52 2.53 -0.62 -16.04
C ALA A 52 1.64 -1.39 -15.06
N LEU A 53 0.71 -2.22 -15.56
CA LEU A 53 -0.15 -3.08 -14.74
C LEU A 53 0.66 -4.17 -14.01
N GLU A 54 1.63 -4.78 -14.70
CA GLU A 54 2.53 -5.79 -14.15
C GLU A 54 3.47 -5.22 -13.06
N ASN A 55 3.96 -3.98 -13.21
CA ASN A 55 4.87 -3.35 -12.23
C ASN A 55 4.18 -2.62 -11.09
N THR A 56 2.87 -2.33 -11.19
CA THR A 56 2.12 -1.62 -10.13
C THR A 56 1.68 -2.54 -8.99
N VAL A 57 1.71 -3.88 -9.17
CA VAL A 57 1.05 -4.83 -8.25
C VAL A 57 1.99 -5.57 -7.28
N THR A 58 3.31 -5.60 -7.50
CA THR A 58 4.19 -6.57 -6.79
C THR A 58 5.09 -6.00 -5.68
N VAL A 59 4.95 -4.72 -5.34
CA VAL A 59 5.18 -4.25 -3.96
C VAL A 59 3.81 -3.95 -3.37
N SER A 60 3.01 -5.02 -3.27
CA SER A 60 1.66 -5.01 -2.74
C SER A 60 1.64 -4.22 -1.43
N SER A 61 0.83 -3.16 -1.37
CA SER A 61 0.56 -2.44 -0.13
C SER A 61 0.24 -3.38 1.03
N ASP A 62 -0.33 -4.55 0.73
CA ASP A 62 -0.71 -5.54 1.72
C ASP A 62 0.51 -6.28 2.28
N ALA A 63 1.54 -6.54 1.46
CA ALA A 63 2.81 -7.07 1.96
C ALA A 63 3.51 -6.07 2.87
N TYR A 64 3.60 -4.80 2.44
CA TYR A 64 4.20 -3.74 3.27
C TYR A 64 3.43 -3.53 4.58
N ARG A 65 2.08 -3.45 4.51
CA ARG A 65 1.21 -3.34 5.70
C ARG A 65 1.31 -4.54 6.62
N THR A 66 1.42 -5.75 6.07
CA THR A 66 1.61 -6.97 6.86
C THR A 66 2.94 -6.94 7.60
N ILE A 67 4.03 -6.53 6.93
CA ILE A 67 5.35 -6.37 7.57
C ILE A 67 5.27 -5.31 8.68
N GLN A 68 4.63 -4.17 8.45
CA GLN A 68 4.45 -3.14 9.48
C GLN A 68 3.64 -3.65 10.67
N ALA A 69 2.58 -4.43 10.44
CA ALA A 69 1.79 -5.04 11.52
C ALA A 69 2.61 -6.06 12.33
N LEU A 70 3.43 -6.89 11.66
CA LEU A 70 4.33 -7.83 12.34
C LEU A 70 5.40 -7.11 13.17
N ILE A 71 5.99 -6.03 12.66
CA ILE A 71 6.94 -5.21 13.42
C ILE A 71 6.25 -4.62 14.66
N ALA A 72 5.05 -4.06 14.52
CA ALA A 72 4.31 -3.49 15.65
C ALA A 72 3.99 -4.54 16.72
N GLU A 73 3.63 -5.77 16.34
CA GLU A 73 3.39 -6.85 17.29
C GLU A 73 4.68 -7.27 18.03
N ILE A 74 5.82 -7.31 17.33
CA ILE A 74 7.12 -7.58 17.95
C ILE A 74 7.47 -6.46 18.94
N ASP A 75 7.32 -5.20 18.55
CA ASP A 75 7.60 -4.04 19.40
C ASP A 75 6.73 -4.03 20.65
N GLU A 76 5.46 -4.43 20.52
CA GLU A 76 4.55 -4.57 21.67
C GLU A 76 5.06 -5.65 22.64
N LYS A 77 5.39 -6.85 22.14
CA LYS A 77 5.91 -7.94 22.99
C LYS A 77 7.22 -7.57 23.67
N LEU A 78 8.14 -6.94 22.93
CA LEU A 78 9.41 -6.46 23.48
C LEU A 78 9.17 -5.38 24.54
N SER A 79 8.31 -4.41 24.27
CA SER A 79 7.97 -3.35 25.22
C SER A 79 7.38 -3.92 26.50
N GLN A 80 6.45 -4.88 26.40
CA GLN A 80 5.86 -5.54 27.57
C GLN A 80 6.94 -6.27 28.40
N GLN A 81 7.82 -7.03 27.76
CA GLN A 81 8.86 -7.78 28.47
C GLN A 81 9.90 -6.86 29.12
N ILE A 82 10.37 -5.85 28.38
CA ILE A 82 11.32 -4.86 28.89
C ILE A 82 10.68 -4.07 30.04
N ASN A 83 9.40 -3.73 29.94
CA ASN A 83 8.68 -3.06 31.02
C ASN A 83 8.69 -3.91 32.30
N GLN A 84 8.45 -5.23 32.19
CA GLN A 84 8.55 -6.14 33.34
C GLN A 84 9.96 -6.23 33.91
N ILE A 85 10.99 -6.26 33.07
CA ILE A 85 12.40 -6.33 33.50
C ILE A 85 12.80 -5.05 34.23
N ILE A 86 12.54 -3.88 33.64
CA ILE A 86 12.95 -2.58 34.19
C ILE A 86 12.19 -2.26 35.48
N HIS A 87 10.91 -2.65 35.57
CA HIS A 87 10.10 -2.42 36.77
C HIS A 87 10.23 -3.52 37.82
N HIS A 88 11.14 -4.48 37.64
CA HIS A 88 11.41 -5.48 38.66
C HIS A 88 12.16 -4.84 39.85
N ASP A 89 11.70 -5.07 41.08
CA ASP A 89 12.24 -4.45 42.30
C ASP A 89 13.76 -4.57 42.42
N ASP A 90 14.31 -5.74 42.09
CA ASP A 90 15.75 -5.98 42.16
C ASP A 90 16.54 -5.18 41.12
N PHE A 91 15.98 -5.01 39.92
CA PHE A 91 16.59 -4.19 38.88
C PHE A 91 16.55 -2.71 39.29
N GLN A 92 15.41 -2.21 39.79
CA GLN A 92 15.26 -0.82 40.23
C GLN A 92 16.18 -0.46 41.40
N LYS A 93 16.37 -1.38 42.37
CA LYS A 93 17.32 -1.17 43.48
C LYS A 93 18.75 -1.02 42.97
N LEU A 94 19.14 -1.89 42.03
CA LEU A 94 20.48 -1.85 41.43
C LEU A 94 20.66 -0.57 40.60
N GLU A 95 19.71 -0.26 39.71
CA GLU A 95 19.71 0.94 38.88
C GLU A 95 19.79 2.21 39.72
N GLY A 96 18.99 2.31 40.79
CA GLY A 96 19.03 3.45 41.71
C GLY A 96 20.39 3.65 42.38
N ALA A 97 21.05 2.57 42.82
CA ALA A 97 22.39 2.63 43.39
C ALA A 97 23.44 3.09 42.35
N TRP A 98 23.36 2.56 41.13
CA TRP A 98 24.24 2.96 40.03
C TRP A 98 24.02 4.40 39.58
N HIS A 99 22.77 4.85 39.49
CA HIS A 99 22.43 6.24 39.16
C HIS A 99 22.96 7.20 40.23
N GLY A 100 22.85 6.83 41.51
CA GLY A 100 23.42 7.60 42.62
C GLY A 100 24.95 7.74 42.51
N LEU A 101 25.65 6.64 42.26
CA LEU A 101 27.11 6.67 42.05
C LEU A 101 27.49 7.51 40.82
N HIS A 102 26.81 7.30 39.69
CA HIS A 102 27.05 8.06 38.47
C HIS A 102 26.83 9.55 38.67
N TYR A 103 25.79 9.94 39.41
CA TYR A 103 25.56 11.33 39.79
C TYR A 103 26.71 11.91 40.61
N LEU A 104 27.22 11.16 41.59
CA LEU A 104 28.34 11.60 42.43
C LEU A 104 29.62 11.80 41.61
N VAL A 105 29.91 10.93 40.64
CA VAL A 105 31.11 11.02 39.80
C VAL A 105 31.01 12.15 38.76
N ASN A 106 29.83 12.37 38.17
CA ASN A 106 29.67 13.41 37.14
C ASN A 106 29.51 14.82 37.72
N ASN A 107 29.15 14.94 39.01
CA ASN A 107 29.00 16.23 39.68
C ASN A 107 30.10 16.49 40.73
N SER A 108 31.19 15.74 40.68
CA SER A 108 32.44 15.97 41.43
C SER A 108 33.49 16.65 40.58
#